data_AF-K9SH64-F1
#
_entry.id   AF-K9SH64-F1
#
_cell.length_a   1.000
_cell.length_b   1.000
_cell.length_c   1.000
_cell.angle_alpha   90.00
_cell.angle_beta   90.00
_cell.angle_gamma   90.00
#
_symmetry.space_group_name_H-M   'P 1'
#
loop_
_entity.id
_entity.type
_entity.pdbx_description
1 polymer ?
#
loop_
_entity_poly.entity_id
_entity_poly.type
_entity_poly.pdbx_seq_one_letter_code
_entity_poly.pdbx_strand_id
1 'polypeptide(L)'
;MDTSQKTAEHNNSSTKNISGGNLVKKFDALTSIWREETACFSSITKIIKHPAYQEIINIGAEAVPLILNDLEKEPDHWFYALYKITGTNPVSPDSNFEQAAQEWLQWGKDKGLI
;
A
#
# COMPACT_ATOMS: atom_id res chain seq x y z
N MET A 1 -50.53 -11.82 -7.73
CA MET A 1 -49.81 -10.95 -8.68
C MET A 1 -48.39 -11.48 -8.74
N ASP A 2 -48.17 -12.34 -9.71
CA ASP A 2 -46.91 -13.02 -10.01
C ASP A 2 -46.18 -12.16 -11.05
N THR A 3 -44.92 -11.80 -10.81
CA THR A 3 -43.88 -11.63 -11.82
C THR A 3 -42.52 -11.54 -11.11
N SER A 4 -41.85 -12.68 -11.14
CA SER A 4 -40.44 -12.84 -11.52
C SER A 4 -39.35 -12.05 -10.80
N GLN A 5 -38.59 -12.83 -10.03
CA GLN A 5 -37.15 -12.79 -9.87
C GLN A 5 -36.41 -12.19 -11.09
N LYS A 6 -35.53 -11.22 -10.84
CA LYS A 6 -34.28 -11.07 -11.61
C LYS A 6 -33.14 -10.84 -10.62
N THR A 7 -32.53 -11.95 -10.24
CA THR A 7 -31.18 -12.05 -9.68
C THR A 7 -30.21 -11.19 -10.49
N ALA A 8 -29.65 -10.17 -9.84
CA ALA A 8 -28.43 -9.54 -10.31
C ALA A 8 -27.25 -10.36 -9.77
N GLU A 9 -26.80 -11.30 -10.60
CA GLU A 9 -25.53 -12.01 -10.45
C GLU A 9 -24.39 -10.99 -10.43
N HIS A 10 -23.92 -10.61 -9.24
CA HIS A 10 -22.60 -9.98 -9.12
C HIS A 10 -21.57 -11.11 -9.07
N ASN A 11 -21.12 -11.47 -10.27
CA ASN A 11 -20.11 -12.47 -10.54
C ASN A 11 -18.85 -12.20 -9.72
N ASN A 12 -18.67 -13.01 -8.68
CA ASN A 12 -17.39 -13.26 -8.05
C ASN A 12 -16.46 -13.96 -9.05
N SER A 13 -15.58 -13.22 -9.74
CA SER A 13 -14.35 -13.72 -10.41
C SER A 13 -13.60 -12.58 -11.11
N SER A 14 -12.71 -11.85 -10.44
CA SER A 14 -11.73 -10.98 -11.14
C SER A 14 -10.42 -10.70 -10.38
N THR A 15 -10.18 -11.27 -9.19
CA THR A 15 -8.98 -10.95 -8.40
C THR A 15 -8.08 -12.17 -8.17
N LYS A 16 -7.76 -12.91 -9.25
CA LYS A 16 -6.62 -13.84 -9.26
C LYS A 16 -6.04 -13.91 -10.66
N ASN A 17 -5.24 -12.91 -11.02
CA ASN A 17 -4.15 -12.95 -12.03
C ASN A 17 -3.67 -11.51 -12.25
N ILE A 18 -3.08 -10.91 -11.23
CA ILE A 18 -2.33 -9.67 -11.43
C ILE A 18 -0.98 -10.11 -12.01
N SER A 19 -0.83 -10.08 -13.33
CA SER A 19 0.50 -10.16 -13.95
C SER A 19 1.34 -9.00 -13.39
N GLY A 20 2.62 -9.19 -13.05
CA GLY A 20 3.43 -8.18 -12.33
C GLY A 20 3.41 -6.77 -12.94
N GLY A 21 3.27 -6.63 -14.27
CA GLY A 21 3.11 -5.32 -14.93
C GLY A 21 1.76 -4.63 -14.71
N ASN A 22 0.71 -5.36 -14.35
CA ASN A 22 -0.58 -4.80 -13.92
C ASN A 22 -0.51 -4.34 -12.45
N LEU A 23 0.28 -5.02 -11.62
CA LEU A 23 0.44 -4.66 -10.21
C LEU A 23 1.11 -3.30 -10.06
N VAL A 24 2.25 -3.10 -10.73
CA VAL A 24 3.01 -1.84 -10.69
C VAL A 24 2.11 -0.67 -11.12
N LYS A 25 1.37 -0.82 -12.23
CA LYS A 25 0.43 0.21 -12.68
C LYS A 25 -0.67 0.50 -11.68
N LYS A 26 -1.22 -0.53 -11.03
CA LYS A 26 -2.24 -0.36 -9.98
C LYS A 26 -1.64 0.38 -8.78
N PHE A 27 -0.44 0.00 -8.34
CA PHE A 27 0.26 0.64 -7.24
C PHE A 27 0.56 2.11 -7.53
N ASP A 28 1.12 2.42 -8.71
CA ASP A 28 1.44 3.79 -9.12
C ASP A 28 0.19 4.66 -9.19
N ALA A 29 -0.91 4.13 -9.74
CA ALA A 29 -2.19 4.84 -9.79
C ALA A 29 -2.75 5.13 -8.38
N LEU A 30 -2.75 4.13 -7.49
CA LEU A 30 -3.22 4.30 -6.11
C LEU A 30 -2.36 5.29 -5.33
N THR A 31 -1.03 5.22 -5.49
CA THR A 31 -0.09 6.12 -4.84
C THR A 31 -0.28 7.56 -5.32
N SER A 32 -0.47 7.75 -6.62
CA SER A 32 -0.73 9.09 -7.20
C SER A 32 -2.02 9.70 -6.64
N ILE A 33 -3.12 8.93 -6.63
CA ILE A 33 -4.41 9.35 -6.06
C ILE A 33 -4.24 9.70 -4.57
N TRP A 34 -3.56 8.83 -3.82
CA TRP A 34 -3.35 9.05 -2.39
C TRP A 34 -2.56 10.33 -2.12
N ARG A 35 -1.45 10.58 -2.82
CA ARG A 35 -0.65 11.80 -2.67
C ARG A 35 -1.45 13.05 -3.00
N GLU A 36 -2.16 13.05 -4.14
CA GLU A 36 -2.97 14.20 -4.57
C GLU A 36 -4.08 14.52 -3.56
N GLU A 37 -4.84 13.52 -3.13
CA GLU A 37 -5.99 13.72 -2.24
C GLU A 37 -5.58 13.98 -0.77
N THR A 38 -4.37 13.59 -0.37
CA THR A 38 -3.90 13.76 1.01
C THR A 38 -2.84 14.86 1.21
N ALA A 39 -2.36 15.51 0.15
CA ALA A 39 -1.35 16.57 0.22
C ALA A 39 -1.69 17.71 1.20
N CYS A 40 -2.98 18.03 1.37
CA CYS A 40 -3.44 19.09 2.27
C CYS A 40 -3.87 18.58 3.66
N PHE A 41 -3.70 17.29 3.96
CA PHE A 41 -4.11 16.71 5.23
C PHE A 41 -3.00 16.83 6.27
N SER A 42 -3.30 17.50 7.38
CA SER A 42 -2.42 17.59 8.55
C SER A 42 -2.64 16.45 9.56
N SER A 43 -3.54 15.51 9.26
CA SER A 43 -3.85 14.38 10.15
C SER A 43 -3.34 13.07 9.55
N ILE A 44 -2.31 12.50 10.19
CA ILE A 44 -1.77 11.19 9.83
C ILE A 44 -2.84 10.10 9.81
N THR A 45 -3.81 10.18 10.73
CA THR A 45 -4.93 9.22 10.77
C THR A 45 -5.82 9.30 9.52
N LYS A 46 -6.02 10.50 8.96
CA LYS A 46 -6.78 10.65 7.70
C LYS A 46 -5.96 10.15 6.51
N ILE A 47 -4.66 10.46 6.49
CA ILE A 47 -3.72 10.01 5.46
C ILE A 47 -3.72 8.48 5.36
N ILE A 48 -3.54 7.77 6.48
CA ILE A 48 -3.47 6.30 6.46
C ILE A 48 -4.83 5.63 6.23
N LYS A 49 -5.95 6.28 6.60
CA LYS A 49 -7.30 5.75 6.38
C LYS A 49 -7.82 5.99 4.95
N HIS A 50 -7.06 6.69 4.13
CA HIS A 50 -7.44 6.97 2.75
C HIS A 50 -7.75 5.69 1.98
N PRO A 51 -8.83 5.61 1.18
CA PRO A 51 -9.20 4.39 0.47
C PRO A 51 -8.07 3.84 -0.42
N ALA A 52 -7.36 4.72 -1.14
CA ALA A 52 -6.24 4.29 -1.98
C ALA A 52 -5.07 3.70 -1.16
N TYR A 53 -4.79 4.26 0.02
CA TYR A 53 -3.77 3.73 0.93
C TYR A 53 -4.17 2.36 1.51
N GLN A 54 -5.45 2.21 1.87
CA GLN A 54 -5.98 0.93 2.34
C GLN A 54 -5.96 -0.15 1.23
N GLU A 55 -6.22 0.23 -0.03
CA GLU A 55 -6.09 -0.68 -1.17
C GLU A 55 -4.64 -1.14 -1.40
N ILE A 56 -3.65 -0.26 -1.18
CA ILE A 56 -2.23 -0.66 -1.21
C ILE A 56 -1.93 -1.69 -0.11
N ILE A 57 -2.48 -1.51 1.10
CA ILE A 57 -2.37 -2.53 2.17
C ILE A 57 -3.06 -3.84 1.76
N ASN A 58 -4.23 -3.77 1.12
CA ASN A 58 -4.99 -4.95 0.69
C ASN A 58 -4.29 -5.78 -0.40
N ILE A 59 -3.40 -5.17 -1.19
CA ILE A 59 -2.51 -5.91 -2.10
C ILE A 59 -1.61 -6.88 -1.30
N GLY A 60 -1.19 -6.49 -0.10
CA GLY A 60 -0.39 -7.33 0.78
C GLY A 60 1.07 -7.44 0.35
N ALA A 61 1.66 -8.63 0.49
CA ALA A 61 3.10 -8.84 0.39
C ALA A 61 3.72 -8.40 -0.95
N GLU A 62 2.96 -8.49 -2.05
CA GLU A 62 3.42 -8.08 -3.38
C GLU A 62 3.64 -6.55 -3.48
N ALA A 63 2.98 -5.75 -2.63
CA ALA A 63 3.19 -4.30 -2.57
C ALA A 63 4.46 -3.92 -1.80
N VAL A 64 4.98 -4.77 -0.91
CA VAL A 64 6.16 -4.45 -0.08
C VAL A 64 7.36 -3.98 -0.89
N PRO A 65 7.84 -4.72 -1.91
CA PRO A 65 8.96 -4.24 -2.73
C PRO A 65 8.63 -2.94 -3.46
N LEU A 66 7.37 -2.72 -3.86
CA LEU A 66 6.95 -1.48 -4.53
C LEU A 66 6.98 -0.28 -3.57
N ILE A 67 6.48 -0.46 -2.35
CA ILE A 67 6.50 0.54 -1.29
C ILE A 67 7.93 0.88 -0.89
N LEU A 68 8.81 -0.11 -0.76
CA LEU A 68 10.22 0.11 -0.43
C LEU A 68 10.95 0.89 -1.53
N ASN A 69 10.72 0.55 -2.81
CA ASN A 69 11.26 1.30 -3.95
C ASN A 69 10.74 2.74 -4.01
N ASP A 70 9.48 2.96 -3.68
CA ASP A 70 8.89 4.30 -3.63
C ASP A 70 9.43 5.11 -2.43
N LEU A 71 9.59 4.47 -1.26
CA LEU A 71 10.22 5.06 -0.07
C LEU A 71 11.68 5.48 -0.31
N GLU A 72 12.43 4.75 -1.13
CA GLU A 72 13.80 5.12 -1.52
C GLU A 72 13.84 6.39 -2.40
N LYS A 73 12.84 6.56 -3.26
CA LYS A 73 12.75 7.72 -4.17
C LYS A 73 12.20 8.96 -3.46
N GLU A 74 11.13 8.78 -2.71
CA GLU A 74 10.39 9.84 -2.04
C GLU A 74 9.92 9.34 -0.67
N PRO A 75 10.67 9.64 0.41
CA PRO A 75 10.31 9.25 1.75
C PRO A 75 8.96 9.85 2.18
N ASP A 76 7.95 8.99 2.33
CA ASP A 76 6.58 9.38 2.67
C ASP A 76 6.03 8.49 3.81
N HIS A 77 4.76 8.66 4.18
CA HIS A 77 4.08 7.96 5.29
C HIS A 77 3.81 6.46 5.04
N TRP A 78 4.82 5.71 4.59
CA TRP A 78 4.75 4.29 4.24
C TRP A 78 4.96 3.34 5.41
N PHE A 79 5.55 3.77 6.52
CA PHE A 79 5.90 2.89 7.65
C PHE A 79 4.68 2.12 8.19
N TYR A 80 3.52 2.76 8.22
CA TYR A 80 2.28 2.10 8.66
C TYR A 80 1.85 1.01 7.68
N ALA A 81 1.89 1.24 6.36
CA ALA A 81 1.60 0.22 5.37
C ALA A 81 2.57 -0.97 5.46
N LEU A 82 3.88 -0.68 5.54
CA LEU A 82 4.91 -1.70 5.67
C LEU A 82 4.69 -2.55 6.94
N TYR A 83 4.44 -1.92 8.09
CA TYR A 83 4.12 -2.63 9.33
C TYR A 83 2.84 -3.48 9.19
N LYS A 84 1.77 -2.93 8.60
CA LYS A 84 0.49 -3.62 8.44
C LYS A 84 0.57 -4.84 7.53
N ILE A 85 1.40 -4.78 6.49
CA ILE A 85 1.58 -5.87 5.53
C ILE A 85 2.55 -6.92 6.07
N THR A 86 3.68 -6.50 6.61
CA THR A 86 4.79 -7.39 6.98
C THR A 86 4.66 -7.94 8.40
N GLY A 87 3.89 -7.26 9.26
CA GLY A 87 3.77 -7.59 10.68
C GLY A 87 5.05 -7.35 11.50
N THR A 88 6.06 -6.71 10.91
CA THR A 88 7.35 -6.41 11.56
C THR A 88 7.58 -4.90 11.61
N ASN A 89 8.37 -4.46 12.58
CA ASN A 89 8.87 -3.10 12.65
C ASN A 89 10.40 -3.15 12.89
N PRO A 90 11.23 -2.96 11.85
CA PRO A 90 12.69 -2.94 12.01
C PRO A 90 13.20 -1.62 12.59
N VAL A 91 12.33 -0.61 12.74
CA VAL A 91 12.71 0.75 13.14
C VAL A 91 12.93 0.85 14.64
N SER A 92 14.06 1.41 15.04
CA SER A 92 14.36 1.71 16.45
C SER A 92 13.44 2.81 16.99
N PRO A 93 12.97 2.74 18.26
CA PRO A 93 12.13 3.80 18.84
C PRO A 93 12.80 5.17 18.90
N ASP A 94 14.14 5.21 18.88
CA ASP A 94 14.94 6.45 18.92
C ASP A 94 15.24 7.01 17.51
N SER A 95 14.84 6.29 16.45
CA SER A 95 15.08 6.70 15.07
C SER A 95 14.20 7.89 14.68
N ASN A 96 14.82 8.91 14.08
CA ASN A 96 14.09 9.95 13.39
C ASN A 96 13.50 9.44 12.06
N PHE A 97 12.70 10.27 11.37
CA PHE A 97 12.01 9.87 10.15
C PHE A 97 12.96 9.34 9.05
N GLU A 98 14.10 10.00 8.83
CA GLU A 98 15.08 9.59 7.82
C GLU A 98 15.76 8.28 8.20
N GLN A 99 16.16 8.12 9.47
CA GLN A 99 16.70 6.87 9.99
C GLN A 99 15.69 5.72 9.86
N ALA A 100 14.42 5.97 10.19
CA ALA A 100 13.35 4.99 10.04
C ALA A 100 13.18 4.55 8.58
N ALA A 101 13.28 5.49 7.62
CA ALA A 101 13.27 5.14 6.20
C ALA A 101 14.47 4.26 5.82
N GLN A 102 15.67 4.62 6.26
CA GLN A 102 16.88 3.82 6.02
C GLN A 102 16.80 2.42 6.64
N GLU A 103 16.27 2.29 7.86
CA GLU A 103 16.09 0.99 8.53
C GLU A 103 15.10 0.09 7.78
N TRP A 104 14.02 0.66 7.23
CA TRP A 104 13.10 -0.06 6.35
C TRP A 104 13.75 -0.48 5.03
N LEU A 105 14.54 0.40 4.41
CA LEU A 105 15.26 0.09 3.17
C LEU A 105 16.31 -1.01 3.40
N GLN A 106 17.06 -0.92 4.50
CA GLN A 106 18.05 -1.94 4.86
C GLN A 106 17.37 -3.29 5.12
N TRP A 107 16.27 -3.30 5.86
CA TRP A 107 15.48 -4.51 6.06
C TRP A 107 14.99 -5.10 4.74
N GLY A 108 14.56 -4.26 3.79
CA GLY A 108 14.17 -4.67 2.44
C GLY A 108 15.30 -5.36 1.68
N LYS A 109 16.50 -4.77 1.73
CA LYS A 109 17.73 -5.32 1.11
C LYS A 109 18.13 -6.64 1.75
N ASP A 110 18.11 -6.74 3.07
CA ASP A 110 18.44 -7.97 3.82
C ASP A 110 17.47 -9.12 3.50
N LYS A 111 16.22 -8.79 3.15
CA LYS A 111 15.20 -9.76 2.72
C LYS A 111 15.24 -10.06 1.22
N GLY A 112 16.07 -9.38 0.44
CA GLY A 112 16.13 -9.51 -1.02
C GLY A 112 14.86 -9.03 -1.73
N LEU A 113 14.17 -8.03 -1.16
CA LEU A 113 12.93 -7.45 -1.72
C LEU A 113 13.22 -6.27 -2.66
N ILE A 114 14.34 -5.58 -2.45
CA ILE A 114 14.88 -4.51 -3.28
C ILE A 114 16.39 -4.69 -3.47
#